data_AF-A0A8J6YZ69-F1
#
_entry.id   AF-A0A8J6YZ69-F1
#
_cell.length_a   1.000
_cell.length_b   1.000
_cell.length_c   1.000
_cell.angle_alpha   90.00
_cell.angle_beta   90.00
_cell.angle_gamma   90.00
#
_symmetry.space_group_name_H-M   'P 1'
#
loop_
_entity.id
_entity.type
_entity.pdbx_description
1 polymer ?
#
loop_
_entity_poly.entity_id
_entity_poly.type
_entity_poly.pdbx_seq_one_letter_code
_entity_poly.pdbx_strand_id
1 'polypeptide(L)'
;MIGSKRQEQETMDTIVIFDTESGMADIRPVLSVDHEKVQAEGYSVPIGDTKAFTGRRGRIFAVNAPADATSDYRRIAELEKSTVLRQITRYTDNTKDQPIDFLKYILIGIIAVMAIILALK
;
A
#
# COMPACT_ATOMS: atom_id res chain seq x y z
N MET A 1 38.33 -29.58 7.85
CA MET A 1 37.95 -28.30 7.21
C MET A 1 36.47 -28.08 7.46
N ILE A 2 36.12 -27.25 8.45
CA ILE A 2 34.72 -26.90 8.77
C ILE A 2 34.40 -25.62 8.00
N GLY A 3 33.58 -25.74 6.97
CA GLY A 3 33.04 -24.59 6.24
C GLY A 3 32.08 -23.83 7.14
N SER A 4 32.56 -22.73 7.71
CA SER A 4 31.69 -21.73 8.33
C SER A 4 30.80 -21.13 7.25
N LYS A 5 29.56 -21.61 7.15
CA LYS A 5 28.51 -20.88 6.46
C LYS A 5 28.34 -19.57 7.23
N ARG A 6 28.93 -18.48 6.72
CA ARG A 6 28.52 -17.12 7.09
C ARG A 6 27.04 -17.05 6.77
N GLN A 7 26.20 -17.12 7.80
CA GLN A 7 24.82 -16.64 7.69
C GLN A 7 24.95 -15.16 7.31
N GLU A 8 24.55 -14.81 6.09
CA GLU A 8 24.20 -13.43 5.76
C GLU A 8 23.26 -12.98 6.88
N GLN A 9 23.75 -12.11 7.75
CA GLN A 9 22.90 -11.50 8.75
C GLN A 9 21.92 -10.65 7.95
N GLU A 10 20.70 -11.15 7.77
CA GLU A 10 19.60 -10.34 7.26
C GLU A 10 19.58 -9.07 8.09
N THR A 11 19.91 -7.99 7.40
CA THR A 11 19.99 -6.67 8.01
C THR A 11 18.55 -6.28 8.28
N MET A 12 18.15 -6.32 9.55
CA MET A 12 16.78 -6.01 9.97
C MET A 12 16.76 -4.60 10.51
N ASP A 13 16.27 -3.69 9.68
CA ASP A 13 16.00 -2.32 10.09
C ASP A 13 14.92 -2.32 11.17
N THR A 14 15.08 -1.46 12.17
CA THR A 14 14.20 -1.39 13.34
C THR A 14 13.81 0.05 13.61
N ILE A 15 12.55 0.29 13.98
CA ILE A 15 12.09 1.56 14.51
C ILE A 15 11.83 1.45 16.01
N VAL A 16 12.22 2.48 16.74
CA VAL A 16 11.98 2.65 18.17
C VAL A 16 11.17 3.92 18.34
N ILE A 17 9.96 3.76 18.87
CA ILE A 17 9.00 4.83 19.10
C ILE A 17 8.95 5.05 20.61
N PHE A 18 9.53 6.14 21.07
CA PHE A 18 9.48 6.53 22.47
C PHE A 18 8.24 7.36 22.72
N ASP A 19 7.35 6.86 23.58
CA ASP A 19 6.25 7.63 24.13
C ASP A 19 6.79 8.42 25.34
N THR A 20 6.93 9.72 25.16
CA THR A 20 7.53 10.60 26.16
C THR A 20 6.63 10.81 27.39
N GLU A 21 5.33 10.52 27.29
CA GLU A 21 4.39 10.71 28.40
C GLU A 21 4.23 9.45 29.24
N SER A 22 4.07 8.29 28.61
CA SER A 22 3.98 7.02 29.33
C SER A 22 5.35 6.48 29.75
N GLY A 23 6.44 7.02 29.18
CA GLY A 23 7.79 6.52 29.39
C GLY A 23 8.03 5.14 28.76
N MET A 24 7.12 4.69 27.87
CA MET A 24 7.22 3.41 27.18
C MET A 24 7.93 3.57 25.83
N ALA A 25 8.47 2.46 25.33
CA ALA A 25 9.02 2.40 23.99
C ALA A 25 8.43 1.19 23.24
N ASP A 26 7.88 1.41 22.06
CA ASP A 26 7.54 0.32 21.13
C ASP A 26 8.69 0.12 20.14
N ILE A 27 9.11 -1.12 19.95
CA ILE A 27 10.22 -1.51 19.09
C ILE A 27 9.67 -2.44 18.03
N ARG A 28 9.73 -2.01 16.77
CA ARG A 28 9.13 -2.73 15.65
C ARG A 28 10.11 -2.92 14.49
N PRO A 29 10.03 -4.04 13.78
CA PRO A 29 10.75 -4.19 12.53
C PRO A 29 10.20 -3.20 11.49
N VAL A 30 11.10 -2.59 10.73
CA VAL A 30 10.73 -1.71 9.61
C VAL A 30 10.27 -2.57 8.45
N LEU A 31 9.11 -2.21 7.88
CA LEU A 31 8.54 -2.87 6.71
C LEU A 31 9.02 -2.23 5.42
N SER A 32 9.05 -0.90 5.38
CA SER A 32 9.56 -0.12 4.25
C SER A 32 10.05 1.25 4.69
N VAL A 33 10.94 1.84 3.89
CA VAL A 33 11.46 3.20 4.08
C VAL A 33 11.41 3.89 2.74
N ASP A 34 10.69 5.01 2.66
CA ASP A 34 10.62 5.86 1.48
C ASP A 34 11.34 7.19 1.73
N HIS A 35 11.09 8.21 0.90
CA HIS A 35 11.67 9.55 1.11
C HIS A 35 10.87 10.39 2.11
N GLU A 36 9.62 10.05 2.35
CA GLU A 36 8.71 10.82 3.20
C GLU A 36 8.51 10.20 4.57
N LYS A 37 8.59 8.87 4.69
CA LYS A 37 8.20 8.13 5.91
C LYS A 37 8.92 6.81 6.08
N VAL A 38 8.91 6.35 7.33
CA VAL A 38 9.32 5.01 7.77
C VAL A 38 8.06 4.24 8.16
N GLN A 39 7.83 3.10 7.51
CA GLN A 39 6.67 2.24 7.77
C GLN A 39 7.08 1.08 8.69
N ALA A 40 6.31 0.86 9.74
CA ALA A 40 6.43 -0.30 10.60
C ALA A 40 5.04 -0.90 10.88
N GLU A 41 5.01 -2.08 11.50
CA GLU A 41 3.75 -2.72 11.87
C GLU A 41 2.97 -1.81 12.84
N GLY A 42 1.80 -1.32 12.40
CA GLY A 42 0.93 -0.46 13.19
C GLY A 42 1.32 1.02 13.24
N TYR A 43 2.41 1.42 12.59
CA TYR A 43 2.92 2.80 12.64
C TYR A 43 3.39 3.28 11.26
N SER A 44 3.10 4.55 10.96
CA SER A 44 3.62 5.29 9.81
C SER A 44 4.20 6.59 10.33
N VAL A 45 5.53 6.72 10.32
CA VAL A 45 6.24 7.84 10.96
C VAL A 45 6.94 8.69 9.90
N PRO A 46 6.71 10.01 9.83
CA PRO A 46 7.42 10.88 8.90
C PRO A 46 8.93 10.85 9.11
N ILE A 47 9.70 10.94 8.01
CA ILE A 47 11.17 10.99 8.07
C ILE A 47 11.67 12.23 8.79
N GLY A 48 10.93 13.35 8.70
CA GLY A 48 11.26 14.59 9.42
C GLY A 48 11.30 14.42 10.94
N ASP A 49 10.51 13.48 11.47
CA ASP A 49 10.39 13.24 12.91
C ASP A 49 11.31 12.09 13.38
N THR A 50 11.93 11.37 12.44
CA THR A 50 12.80 10.23 12.77
C THR A 50 14.27 10.59 12.70
N LYS A 51 15.02 10.10 13.68
CA LYS A 51 16.47 10.14 13.68
C LYS A 51 17.02 8.76 13.33
N ALA A 52 17.73 8.67 12.21
CA ALA A 52 18.35 7.44 11.76
C ALA A 52 19.74 7.24 12.38
N PHE A 53 20.02 6.01 12.79
CA PHE A 53 21.30 5.55 13.31
C PHE A 53 21.72 4.26 12.59
N THR A 54 23.02 3.99 12.55
CA THR A 54 23.55 2.72 12.03
C THR A 54 23.83 1.77 13.19
N GLY A 55 23.05 0.70 13.30
CA GLY A 55 23.25 -0.38 14.25
C GLY A 55 24.06 -1.54 13.67
N ARG A 56 24.48 -2.46 14.53
CA ARG A 56 25.21 -3.68 14.13
C ARG A 56 24.41 -4.63 13.23
N ARG A 57 23.08 -4.51 13.24
CA ARG A 57 22.14 -5.39 12.52
C ARG A 57 21.35 -4.66 11.43
N GLY A 58 21.57 -3.37 11.22
CA GLY A 58 20.78 -2.54 10.31
C GLY A 58 20.56 -1.13 10.81
N ARG A 59 19.75 -0.36 10.07
CA ARG A 59 19.37 1.00 10.43
C ARG A 59 18.41 0.97 11.60
N ILE A 60 18.62 1.88 12.54
CA ILE A 60 17.74 2.09 13.68
C ILE A 60 17.11 3.47 13.52
N PHE A 61 15.80 3.52 13.39
CA PHE A 61 15.03 4.76 13.33
C PHE A 61 14.50 5.03 14.73
N ALA A 62 14.79 6.18 15.31
CA ALA A 62 14.30 6.58 16.61
C ALA A 62 13.40 7.81 16.47
N VAL A 63 12.22 7.77 17.10
CA VAL A 63 11.33 8.93 17.19
C VAL A 63 10.95 9.15 18.64
N ASN A 64 11.02 10.41 19.08
CA ASN A 64 10.42 10.84 20.33
C ASN A 64 9.04 11.40 20.00
N ALA A 65 8.01 10.62 20.29
CA ALA A 65 6.63 10.97 20.01
C ALA A 65 5.94 11.38 21.32
N PRO A 66 5.39 12.61 21.40
CA PRO A 66 4.35 12.92 22.37
C PRO A 66 3.18 11.93 22.25
N ALA A 67 2.37 11.76 23.30
CA ALA A 67 1.26 10.80 23.28
C ALA A 67 0.29 11.04 22.10
N ASP A 68 0.01 12.31 21.81
CA ASP A 68 -0.82 12.72 20.68
C ASP A 68 -0.25 12.27 19.33
N ALA A 69 1.07 12.44 19.13
CA ALA A 69 1.76 12.05 17.90
C ALA A 69 1.78 10.53 17.70
N THR A 70 1.91 9.76 18.79
CA THR A 70 1.88 8.29 18.72
C THR A 70 0.52 7.79 18.24
N SER A 71 -0.56 8.44 18.70
CA SER A 71 -1.93 8.14 18.25
C SER A 71 -2.13 8.49 16.77
N ASP A 72 -1.56 9.61 16.32
CA ASP A 72 -1.64 10.05 14.94
C ASP A 72 -0.87 9.14 13.99
N TYR A 73 0.34 8.71 14.36
CA TYR A 73 1.12 7.75 13.56
C TYR A 73 0.39 6.42 13.36
N ARG A 74 -0.34 5.97 14.40
CA ARG A 74 -1.18 4.78 14.31
C ARG A 74 -2.40 5.00 13.42
N ARG A 75 -3.05 6.16 13.56
CA ARG A 75 -4.21 6.54 12.76
C ARG A 75 -3.87 6.64 11.27
N ILE A 76 -2.72 7.22 10.93
CA ILE A 76 -2.20 7.29 9.55
C ILE A 76 -2.01 5.88 9.00
N ALA A 77 -1.37 4.98 9.74
CA ALA A 77 -1.18 3.59 9.31
C ALA A 77 -2.51 2.86 9.05
N GLU A 78 -3.52 3.08 9.90
CA GLU A 78 -4.86 2.52 9.71
C GLU A 78 -5.57 3.07 8.46
N LEU A 79 -5.46 4.38 8.21
CA LEU A 79 -6.03 5.02 7.03
C LEU A 79 -5.39 4.51 5.73
N GLU A 80 -4.07 4.33 5.72
CA GLU A 80 -3.35 3.76 4.58
C GLU A 80 -3.79 2.33 4.31
N LYS A 81 -3.88 1.49 5.36
CA LYS A 81 -4.38 0.12 5.24
C LYS A 81 -5.81 0.10 4.67
N SER A 82 -6.69 0.96 5.16
CA SER A 82 -8.06 1.09 4.65
C SER A 82 -8.10 1.53 3.18
N THR A 83 -7.23 2.46 2.80
CA THR A 83 -7.13 2.99 1.43
C THR A 83 -6.66 1.92 0.46
N VAL A 84 -5.59 1.18 0.81
CA VAL A 84 -5.07 0.08 0.01
C VAL A 84 -6.15 -1.00 -0.18
N LEU A 85 -6.84 -1.39 0.88
CA LEU A 85 -7.94 -2.36 0.79
C LEU A 85 -9.06 -1.87 -0.14
N ARG A 86 -9.44 -0.59 -0.04
CA ARG A 86 -10.46 0.02 -0.92
C ARG A 86 -10.02 0.05 -2.38
N GLN A 87 -8.74 0.29 -2.66
CA GLN A 87 -8.21 0.26 -4.02
C GLN A 87 -8.23 -1.16 -4.60
N ILE A 88 -7.83 -2.16 -3.80
CA ILE A 88 -7.89 -3.57 -4.19
C ILE A 88 -9.33 -3.98 -4.51
N THR A 89 -10.31 -3.60 -3.67
CA THR A 89 -11.72 -3.96 -3.92
C THR A 89 -12.27 -3.29 -5.18
N ARG A 90 -11.96 -2.01 -5.42
CA ARG A 90 -12.36 -1.29 -6.64
C ARG A 90 -11.70 -1.83 -7.90
N TYR A 91 -10.48 -2.38 -7.80
CA TYR A 91 -9.79 -2.95 -8.94
C TYR A 91 -10.47 -4.24 -9.45
N THR A 92 -11.10 -5.01 -8.55
CA THR A 92 -11.87 -6.22 -8.90
C THR A 92 -13.21 -5.91 -9.59
N ASP A 93 -13.77 -4.71 -9.40
CA ASP A 93 -15.13 -4.38 -9.85
C ASP A 93 -15.24 -3.92 -11.31
N ASN A 94 -14.13 -3.89 -12.06
CA ASN A 94 -14.13 -3.48 -13.47
C ASN A 94 -14.32 -4.64 -14.48
N THR A 95 -14.64 -5.84 -14.00
CA THR A 95 -15.06 -6.93 -14.88
C THR A 95 -16.58 -7.04 -14.94
N LYS A 96 -17.14 -6.49 -16.03
CA LYS A 96 -18.45 -6.76 -16.64
C LYS A 96 -19.65 -6.03 -16.03
N ASP A 97 -19.89 -4.85 -16.59
CA ASP A 97 -21.12 -4.63 -17.36
C ASP A 97 -20.73 -3.81 -18.59
N GLN A 98 -20.36 -4.49 -19.67
CA GLN A 98 -20.43 -3.84 -20.98
C GLN A 98 -21.93 -3.65 -21.23
N PRO A 99 -22.46 -2.41 -21.33
CA PRO A 99 -23.82 -2.23 -21.77
C PRO A 99 -23.92 -2.91 -23.13
N ILE A 100 -24.89 -3.80 -23.28
CA ILE A 100 -25.18 -4.45 -24.56
C ILE A 100 -25.24 -3.34 -25.60
N ASP A 101 -24.36 -3.38 -26.60
CA ASP A 101 -24.25 -2.36 -27.65
C ASP A 101 -25.53 -2.36 -28.50
N PHE A 102 -26.61 -1.79 -27.97
CA PHE A 102 -27.93 -1.72 -28.60
C PHE A 102 -27.82 -1.08 -30.00
N LEU A 103 -26.89 -0.13 -30.15
CA LEU A 103 -26.54 0.49 -31.42
C LEU A 103 -26.03 -0.51 -32.47
N LYS A 104 -25.26 -1.53 -32.06
CA LYS A 104 -24.74 -2.57 -32.97
C LYS A 104 -25.87 -3.44 -33.53
N TYR A 105 -26.87 -3.77 -32.70
CA TYR A 105 -28.04 -4.51 -33.14
C TYR A 105 -28.95 -3.70 -34.06
N ILE A 106 -29.13 -2.40 -33.79
CA ILE A 106 -29.85 -1.49 -34.68
C ILE A 106 -29.15 -1.42 -36.04
N LEU A 107 -27.83 -1.26 -36.06
CA LEU A 107 -27.06 -1.16 -37.30
C LEU A 107 -27.21 -2.42 -38.16
N ILE A 108 -27.12 -3.60 -37.54
CA ILE A 108 -27.31 -4.89 -38.23
C ILE A 108 -28.74 -4.99 -38.79
N GLY A 109 -29.75 -4.56 -38.03
CA GLY A 109 -31.15 -4.55 -38.46
C GLY A 109 -31.39 -3.67 -39.70
N ILE A 110 -30.83 -2.46 -39.72
CA ILE A 110 -30.96 -1.54 -40.85
C ILE A 110 -30.33 -2.12 -42.12
N ILE A 111 -29.12 -2.70 -41.99
CA ILE A 111 -28.43 -3.34 -43.11
C ILE A 111 -29.24 -4.50 -43.67
N ALA A 112 -29.82 -5.34 -42.81
CA ALA A 112 -30.66 -6.47 -43.23
C ALA A 112 -31.91 -6.00 -44.00
N VAL A 113 -32.59 -4.96 -43.51
CA VAL A 113 -33.77 -4.40 -44.18
C VAL A 113 -33.41 -3.81 -45.55
N MET A 114 -32.31 -3.06 -45.66
CA MET A 114 -31.84 -2.54 -46.96
C MET A 114 -31.55 -3.67 -47.95
N ALA A 115 -30.88 -4.74 -47.52
CA ALA A 115 -30.56 -5.87 -48.37
C ALA A 115 -31.81 -6.56 -48.92
N ILE A 116 -32.85 -6.72 -48.10
CA ILE A 116 -34.14 -7.32 -48.51
C ILE A 116 -34.85 -6.43 -49.53
N ILE A 117 -34.89 -5.11 -49.33
CA ILE A 117 -35.52 -4.18 -50.27
C ILE A 117 -34.81 -4.20 -51.63
N LEU A 118 -33.47 -4.28 -51.62
CA LEU A 118 -32.66 -4.34 -52.84
C LEU A 118 -32.81 -5.68 -53.58
N ALA A 119 -33.03 -6.78 -52.86
CA ALA A 119 -33.28 -8.09 -53.46
C ALA A 119 -34.70 -8.27 -54.02
N LEU A 120 -35.68 -7.50 -53.52
CA LEU A 120 -37.08 -7.54 -53.97
C LEU A 120 -37.39 -6.58 -55.14
N LYS A 121 -36.43 -5.72 -55.51
CA LYS A 121 -36.55 -4.75 -56.60
C LYS A 121 -35.75 -5.19 -57.82
#